data_AF-A0A8H6FFU9-F1
#
_entry.id   AF-A0A8H6FFU9-F1
#
_cell.length_a   1.000
_cell.length_b   1.000
_cell.length_c   1.000
_cell.angle_alpha   90.00
_cell.angle_beta   90.00
_cell.angle_gamma   90.00
#
_symmetry.space_group_name_H-M   'P 1'
#
loop_
_entity.id
_entity.type
_entity.pdbx_description
1 polymer ?
#
loop_
_entity_poly.entity_id
_entity_poly.type
_entity_poly.pdbx_seq_one_letter_code
_entity_poly.pdbx_strand_id
1 'polypeptide(L)'
;MMLFLDELEELQKLPDSTAVAFELVMILGEYSYGEMDNKGCSYGDRPSDRDVDRLLLDLATERKKIKPSWNFPRVLDTLSQRAVYLHGCGIEDFCAQTIDFLSAWQRDPPANEKTRPRART
;
A
#
# COMPACT_ATOMS: atom_id res chain seq x y z
N MET A 1 6.07 0.22 13.50
CA MET A 1 6.37 0.13 12.06
C MET A 1 7.82 0.49 11.79
N MET A 2 8.29 1.67 12.25
CA MET A 2 9.73 2.04 12.20
C MET A 2 10.72 0.97 12.69
N LEU A 3 10.35 0.16 13.68
CA LEU A 3 11.20 -0.92 14.23
C LEU A 3 11.52 -2.07 13.27
N PHE A 4 10.86 -2.17 12.12
CA PHE A 4 11.05 -3.26 11.15
C PHE A 4 11.46 -2.77 9.76
N LEU A 5 11.77 -1.47 9.59
CA LEU A 5 12.06 -0.89 8.28
C LEU A 5 13.28 -1.56 7.64
N ASP A 6 14.35 -1.75 8.41
CA ASP A 6 15.58 -2.37 7.92
C ASP A 6 15.33 -3.82 7.47
N GLU A 7 14.57 -4.61 8.24
CA GLU A 7 14.23 -5.98 7.87
C GLU A 7 13.34 -6.06 6.63
N LEU A 8 12.45 -5.08 6.42
CA LEU A 8 11.58 -5.01 5.24
C LEU A 8 12.37 -4.61 3.99
N GLU A 9 13.31 -3.68 4.12
CA GLU A 9 14.24 -3.31 3.05
C GLU A 9 15.17 -4.47 2.68
N GLU A 10 15.68 -5.22 3.67
CA GLU A 10 16.46 -6.43 3.42
C GLU A 10 15.61 -7.51 2.73
N LEU A 11 14.33 -7.66 3.12
CA LEU A 11 13.43 -8.60 2.46
C LEU A 11 13.30 -8.27 0.98
N GLN A 12 13.16 -7.00 0.60
CA GLN A 12 13.05 -6.56 -0.79
C GLN A 12 14.23 -6.97 -1.67
N LYS A 13 15.42 -7.14 -1.09
CA LYS A 13 16.65 -7.52 -1.82
C LYS A 13 16.69 -9.01 -2.18
N LEU A 14 15.82 -9.83 -1.59
CA LEU A 14 15.74 -11.26 -1.89
C LEU A 14 15.02 -11.51 -3.23
N PRO A 15 15.37 -12.59 -3.96
CA PRO A 15 14.66 -12.97 -5.18
C PRO A 15 13.18 -13.27 -4.88
N ASP A 16 12.27 -12.77 -5.74
CA ASP A 16 10.82 -13.01 -5.69
C ASP A 16 10.11 -12.60 -4.38
N SER A 17 10.76 -11.82 -3.51
CA SER A 17 10.22 -11.44 -2.20
C SER A 17 9.37 -10.17 -2.23
N THR A 18 9.41 -9.39 -3.30
CA THR A 18 8.74 -8.07 -3.37
C THR A 18 7.25 -8.15 -3.08
N ALA A 19 6.59 -9.23 -3.51
CA ALA A 19 5.17 -9.45 -3.21
C ALA A 19 4.93 -9.66 -1.71
N VAL A 20 5.81 -10.43 -1.05
CA VAL A 20 5.75 -10.73 0.38
C VAL A 20 6.09 -9.48 1.19
N ALA A 21 7.14 -8.74 0.82
CA ALA A 21 7.50 -7.48 1.46
C ALA A 21 6.33 -6.48 1.40
N PHE A 22 5.71 -6.32 0.23
CA PHE A 22 4.55 -5.44 0.06
C PHE A 22 3.39 -5.86 0.98
N GLU A 23 3.05 -7.14 1.01
CA GLU A 23 1.97 -7.67 1.85
C GLU A 23 2.28 -7.54 3.34
N LEU A 24 3.56 -7.71 3.73
CA LEU A 24 3.99 -7.55 5.11
C LEU A 24 3.93 -6.09 5.57
N VAL A 25 4.32 -5.12 4.73
CA VAL A 25 4.15 -3.68 5.05
C VAL A 25 2.67 -3.35 5.26
N MET A 26 1.78 -3.86 4.38
CA MET A 26 0.33 -3.67 4.53
C MET A 26 -0.17 -4.20 5.89
N ILE A 27 0.21 -5.42 6.25
CA ILE A 27 -0.15 -6.06 7.52
C ILE A 27 0.42 -5.27 8.70
N LEU A 28 1.72 -4.95 8.71
CA LEU A 28 2.33 -4.19 9.80
C LEU A 28 1.71 -2.80 9.94
N GLY A 29 1.33 -2.19 8.82
CA GLY A 29 0.50 -1.00 8.77
C GLY A 29 -0.78 -1.20 9.55
N GLU A 30 -1.54 -2.28 9.30
CA GLU A 30 -2.81 -2.65 10.00
C GLU A 30 -2.63 -2.64 11.51
N TYR A 31 -1.58 -3.29 12.00
CA TYR A 31 -1.35 -3.43 13.43
C TYR A 31 -0.64 -2.22 14.07
N SER A 32 -0.11 -1.27 13.29
CA SER A 32 0.62 -0.10 13.82
C SER A 32 -0.25 0.93 14.55
N TYR A 33 -1.57 0.78 14.46
CA TYR A 33 -2.56 1.61 15.14
C TYR A 33 -3.30 0.88 16.27
N GLY A 34 -2.85 -0.33 16.64
CA GLY A 34 -3.46 -1.13 17.72
C GLY A 34 -4.91 -1.55 17.43
N GLU A 35 -5.57 -2.15 18.43
CA GLU A 35 -7.03 -2.31 18.40
C GLU A 35 -7.66 -0.93 18.62
N MET A 36 -8.23 -0.34 17.56
CA MET A 36 -9.07 0.84 17.72
C MET A 36 -10.41 0.37 18.28
N ASP A 37 -10.64 0.60 19.57
CA ASP A 37 -11.95 0.42 20.13
C ASP A 37 -12.91 1.42 19.46
N ASN A 38 -14.05 0.93 18.98
CA ASN A 38 -15.09 1.71 18.28
C ASN A 38 -15.70 2.86 19.14
N LYS A 39 -15.08 3.23 20.27
CA LYS A 39 -15.54 4.19 21.28
C LYS A 39 -14.88 5.57 21.21
N GLY A 40 -14.22 5.88 20.11
CA GLY A 40 -13.79 7.25 19.80
C GLY A 40 -12.30 7.31 19.56
N CYS A 41 -11.96 7.79 18.36
CA CYS A 41 -10.59 7.98 17.90
C CYS A 41 -9.82 8.87 18.88
N SER A 42 -9.04 8.26 19.76
CA SER A 42 -8.31 8.90 20.85
C SER A 42 -6.84 9.15 20.53
N TYR A 43 -6.44 8.99 19.26
CA TYR A 43 -5.05 9.12 18.82
C TYR A 43 -4.56 10.56 18.66
N GLY A 44 -5.46 11.55 18.63
CA GLY A 44 -5.12 12.94 18.34
C GLY A 44 -4.51 13.10 16.94
N ASP A 45 -3.86 14.25 16.69
CA ASP A 45 -3.13 14.49 15.45
C ASP A 45 -1.87 13.62 15.41
N ARG A 46 -1.94 12.50 14.68
CA ARG A 46 -0.78 11.64 14.41
C ARG A 46 -0.29 11.88 12.97
N PRO A 47 0.94 12.39 12.79
CA PRO A 47 1.49 12.62 11.46
C PRO A 47 1.76 11.31 10.72
N SER A 48 1.71 11.37 9.39
CA SER A 48 2.01 10.26 8.50
C SER A 48 3.43 9.71 8.73
N ASP A 49 3.56 8.38 8.69
CA ASP A 49 4.87 7.70 8.66
C ASP A 49 5.41 7.71 7.22
N ARG A 50 6.03 8.83 6.84
CA ARG A 50 6.48 9.10 5.46
C ARG A 50 7.50 8.08 4.95
N ASP A 51 8.33 7.54 5.83
CA ASP A 51 9.34 6.55 5.46
C ASP A 51 8.67 5.23 5.05
N VAL A 52 7.56 4.89 5.70
CA VAL A 52 6.77 3.71 5.35
C VAL A 52 5.98 3.90 4.06
N ASP A 53 5.39 5.08 3.80
CA ASP A 53 4.72 5.34 2.52
C ASP A 53 5.70 5.21 1.35
N ARG A 54 6.90 5.78 1.51
CA ARG A 54 7.97 5.64 0.52
C ARG A 54 8.35 4.17 0.28
N LEU A 55 8.56 3.40 1.34
CA LEU A 55 8.87 1.96 1.21
C LEU A 55 7.73 1.20 0.51
N LEU A 56 6.48 1.49 0.86
CA LEU A 56 5.32 0.86 0.25
C LEU A 56 5.20 1.22 -1.25
N LEU A 57 5.49 2.48 -1.60
CA LEU A 57 5.52 2.96 -2.98
C LEU A 57 6.64 2.29 -3.78
N ASP A 58 7.85 2.18 -3.22
CA ASP A 58 8.98 1.51 -3.88
C ASP A 58 8.67 0.03 -4.14
N LEU A 59 8.07 -0.65 -3.16
CA LEU A 59 7.61 -2.04 -3.31
C LEU A 59 6.50 -2.18 -4.34
N ALA A 60 5.53 -1.27 -4.37
CA ALA A 60 4.46 -1.26 -5.38
C ALA A 60 5.03 -1.07 -6.80
N THR A 61 5.97 -0.14 -6.94
CA THR A 61 6.66 0.18 -8.18
C THR A 61 7.46 -1.02 -8.67
N GLU A 62 8.25 -1.64 -7.79
CA GLU A 62 9.09 -2.79 -8.15
C GLU A 62 8.26 -4.03 -8.48
N ARG A 63 7.22 -4.31 -7.69
CA ARG A 63 6.26 -5.40 -7.98
C ARG A 63 5.63 -5.22 -9.35
N LYS A 64 5.37 -3.98 -9.78
CA LYS A 64 4.88 -3.68 -11.12
C LYS A 64 5.91 -3.91 -12.21
N LYS A 65 7.17 -3.51 -12.02
CA LYS A 65 8.24 -3.80 -12.99
C LYS A 65 8.39 -5.31 -13.21
N ILE A 66 8.37 -6.09 -12.13
CA ILE A 66 8.51 -7.55 -12.17
C ILE A 66 7.26 -8.21 -12.76
N LYS A 67 6.07 -7.73 -12.37
CA LYS A 67 4.78 -8.29 -12.81
C LYS A 67 3.85 -7.17 -13.32
N PRO A 68 4.01 -6.73 -14.59
CA PRO A 68 3.14 -5.71 -15.17
C PRO A 68 1.65 -6.10 -15.09
N SER A 69 1.35 -7.39 -15.34
CA SER A 69 0.01 -7.97 -15.24
C SER A 69 -0.59 -8.05 -13.82
N TRP A 70 0.10 -7.54 -12.80
CA TRP A 70 -0.42 -7.52 -11.44
C TRP A 70 -1.77 -6.77 -11.38
N ASN A 71 -2.80 -7.49 -10.96
CA ASN A 71 -4.14 -6.99 -10.75
C ASN A 71 -4.30 -6.61 -9.27
N PHE A 72 -4.36 -5.31 -8.99
CA PHE A 72 -4.38 -4.72 -7.64
C PHE A 72 -5.66 -3.93 -7.24
N PRO A 73 -6.85 -4.03 -7.88
CA PRO A 73 -8.04 -3.28 -7.45
C PRO A 73 -8.41 -3.49 -5.98
N ARG A 74 -8.26 -4.73 -5.48
CA ARG A 74 -8.52 -5.03 -4.07
C ARG A 74 -7.54 -4.32 -3.14
N VAL A 75 -6.26 -4.26 -3.52
CA VAL A 75 -5.23 -3.56 -2.74
C VAL A 75 -5.53 -2.07 -2.70
N LEU A 76 -5.87 -1.47 -3.84
CA LEU A 76 -6.22 -0.06 -3.92
C LEU A 76 -7.47 0.26 -3.09
N ASP A 77 -8.50 -0.59 -3.16
CA ASP A 77 -9.73 -0.44 -2.37
C ASP A 77 -9.44 -0.53 -0.86
N THR A 78 -8.67 -1.52 -0.42
CA THR A 78 -8.25 -1.67 0.98
C THR A 78 -7.49 -0.44 1.48
N LEU A 79 -6.49 0.04 0.73
CA LEU A 79 -5.73 1.24 1.08
C LEU A 79 -6.64 2.48 1.15
N SER A 80 -7.53 2.65 0.17
CA SER A 80 -8.42 3.81 0.09
C SER A 80 -9.44 3.85 1.23
N GLN A 81 -10.13 2.73 1.48
CA GLN A 81 -11.09 2.61 2.59
C GLN A 81 -10.42 2.90 3.93
N ARG A 82 -9.17 2.45 4.07
CA ARG A 82 -8.39 2.67 5.27
C ARG A 82 -7.97 4.12 5.44
N ALA A 83 -7.49 4.77 4.39
CA ALA A 83 -7.17 6.19 4.40
C ALA A 83 -8.38 7.02 4.86
N VAL A 84 -9.57 6.71 4.32
CA VAL A 84 -10.84 7.33 4.74
C VAL A 84 -11.12 7.10 6.22
N TYR A 85 -10.97 5.87 6.70
CA TYR A 85 -11.20 5.54 8.12
C TYR A 85 -10.23 6.28 9.05
N LEU A 86 -8.93 6.26 8.75
CA LEU A 86 -7.89 6.94 9.54
C LEU A 86 -8.10 8.45 9.55
N HIS A 87 -8.43 9.04 8.40
CA HIS A 87 -8.74 10.46 8.30
C HIS A 87 -9.96 10.84 9.15
N GLY A 88 -11.01 10.01 9.16
CA GLY A 88 -12.16 10.18 10.05
C GLY A 88 -11.81 10.14 11.54
N CYS A 89 -10.65 9.58 11.88
CA CYS A 89 -10.07 9.55 13.20
C CYS A 89 -9.05 10.65 13.51
N GLY A 90 -8.81 11.59 12.58
CA GLY A 90 -7.77 12.63 12.74
C GLY A 90 -6.34 12.13 12.55
N ILE A 91 -6.18 10.94 11.96
CA ILE A 91 -4.89 10.30 11.73
C ILE A 91 -4.51 10.46 10.25
N GLU A 92 -3.31 10.97 9.99
CA GLU A 92 -2.75 10.94 8.64
C GLU A 92 -2.31 9.50 8.30
N ASP A 93 -2.73 9.01 7.13
CA ASP A 93 -2.40 7.66 6.68
C ASP A 93 -0.93 7.53 6.22
N PHE A 94 -0.43 6.30 6.17
CA PHE A 94 0.94 5.97 5.76
C PHE A 94 1.06 5.59 4.27
N CYS A 95 0.04 5.83 3.46
CA CYS A 95 -0.08 5.22 2.13
C CYS A 95 -0.58 6.16 1.02
N ALA A 96 -0.70 7.46 1.29
CA ALA A 96 -1.23 8.45 0.36
C ALA A 96 -0.51 8.43 -1.00
N GLN A 97 0.83 8.43 -1.00
CA GLN A 97 1.62 8.38 -2.25
C GLN A 97 1.41 7.06 -2.99
N THR A 98 1.34 5.96 -2.25
CA THR A 98 1.05 4.64 -2.82
C THR A 98 -0.35 4.60 -3.47
N ILE A 99 -1.37 5.18 -2.84
CA ILE A 99 -2.74 5.28 -3.37
C ILE A 99 -2.75 6.10 -4.66
N ASP A 100 -2.07 7.25 -4.68
CA ASP A 100 -1.99 8.12 -5.84
C ASP A 100 -1.34 7.40 -7.03
N PHE A 101 -0.22 6.71 -6.78
CA PHE A 101 0.48 5.91 -7.79
C PHE A 101 -0.42 4.82 -8.39
N LEU A 102 -1.03 3.99 -7.55
CA LEU A 102 -1.88 2.88 -7.99
C LEU A 102 -3.15 3.39 -8.70
N SER A 103 -3.74 4.49 -8.23
CA SER A 103 -4.90 5.13 -8.86
C SER A 103 -4.58 5.69 -10.24
N ALA A 104 -3.45 6.40 -10.38
CA ALA A 104 -2.99 6.93 -11.66
C ALA A 104 -2.76 5.79 -12.67
N TRP A 105 -2.11 4.72 -12.22
CA TRP A 105 -1.88 3.53 -13.06
C TRP A 105 -3.18 2.86 -13.50
N GLN A 106 -4.17 2.75 -12.61
CA GLN A 106 -5.45 2.13 -12.96
C GLN A 106 -6.21 2.94 -14.02
N ARG A 107 -6.11 4.28 -13.97
CA ARG A 107 -6.77 5.18 -14.92
C ARG A 107 -6.09 5.19 -16.28
N ASP A 108 -4.77 5.20 -16.31
CA ASP A 108 -3.98 5.21 -17.54
C ASP A 108 -2.88 4.12 -17.50
N PRO A 109 -3.26 2.85 -17.67
CA PRO A 109 -2.28 1.78 -17.73
C PRO A 109 -1.42 1.96 -18.98
N PRO A 110 -0.10 1.67 -18.94
CA PRO A 110 0.77 1.84 -20.08
C PRO A 110 0.26 1.08 -21.33
N ALA A 111 0.63 1.56 -22.53
CA ALA A 111 0.05 1.11 -23.80
C ALA A 111 0.17 -0.40 -24.06
N ASN A 112 1.14 -1.07 -23.45
CA ASN A 112 1.34 -2.54 -23.51
C ASN A 112 0.32 -3.35 -22.68
N GLU A 113 -0.42 -2.71 -21.78
CA GLU A 113 -1.47 -3.34 -20.95
C GLU A 113 -2.89 -3.06 -21.47
N LYS A 114 -3.08 -2.03 -22.31
CA LYS A 114 -4.39 -1.65 -22.90
C LYS A 114 -4.96 -2.69 -23.88
N THR A 115 -4.13 -3.58 -24.42
CA THR A 115 -4.48 -4.50 -25.51
C THR A 115 -4.90 -5.91 -25.08
N ARG A 116 -4.94 -6.25 -23.78
CA ARG A 116 -5.45 -7.57 -23.37
C ARG A 116 -6.97 -7.62 -23.52
N PRO A 117 -7.52 -8.46 -24.44
CA PRO A 117 -8.96 -8.63 -24.51
C PRO A 117 -9.44 -9.25 -23.20
N ARG A 118 -10.53 -8.71 -22.63
CA ARG A 118 -11.26 -9.38 -21.56
C ARG A 118 -11.72 -10.74 -22.09
N ALA A 119 -11.03 -11.81 -21.72
CA ALA A 119 -11.53 -13.16 -21.93
C ALA A 119 -12.85 -13.27 -21.15
N ARG A 120 -13.96 -13.31 -21.89
CA ARG A 120 -15.26 -13.72 -21.36
C ARG A 120 -15.18 -15.23 -21.15
N THR A 121 -15.25 -15.68 -19.91
CA THR A 121 -15.68 -17.04 -19.54
C THR A 121 -17.06 -16.94 -18.96
#